data_AF-A0A7K2E8K5-F1
#
_entry.id   AF-A0A7K2E8K5-F1
#
_cell.length_a   1.000
_cell.length_b   1.000
_cell.length_c   1.000
_cell.angle_alpha   90.00
_cell.angle_beta   90.00
_cell.angle_gamma   90.00
#
_symmetry.space_group_name_H-M   'P 1'
#
loop_
_entity.id
_entity.type
_entity.pdbx_description
1 polymer ?
#
loop_
_entity_poly.entity_id
_entity_poly.type
_entity_poly.pdbx_seq_one_letter_code
_entity_poly.pdbx_strand_id
1 'polypeptide(L)'
;MARWADIEQALGVDVYFCDPHSPWQRPTNEHTNGLLRRWLPKSTDLNVGHVRLAVIEDNLNTMPRKLHHWDSPHSDYAALTCNHR
;
A
#
# COMPACT_ATOMS: atom_id res chain seq x y z
N MET A 1 -12.91 -20.26 -1.65
CA MET A 1 -13.25 -19.32 -0.56
C MET A 1 -11.98 -18.61 -0.14
N ALA A 2 -12.05 -17.31 0.17
CA ALA A 2 -10.87 -16.57 0.63
C ALA A 2 -10.41 -17.13 1.99
N ARG A 3 -9.12 -17.51 2.10
CA ARG A 3 -8.52 -18.15 3.28
C ARG A 3 -8.11 -17.12 4.36
N TRP A 4 -8.95 -16.13 4.63
CA TRP A 4 -8.61 -15.03 5.54
C TRP A 4 -8.39 -15.51 6.98
N ALA A 5 -9.18 -16.48 7.46
CA ALA A 5 -9.02 -17.07 8.79
C ALA A 5 -7.66 -17.75 8.96
N ASP A 6 -7.13 -18.37 7.90
CA ASP A 6 -5.80 -18.98 7.93
C ASP A 6 -4.69 -17.91 8.01
N ILE A 7 -4.90 -16.74 7.43
CA ILE A 7 -3.96 -15.60 7.51
C ILE A 7 -3.96 -15.03 8.93
N GLU A 8 -5.14 -14.83 9.53
CA GLU A 8 -5.26 -14.37 10.92
C GLU A 8 -4.55 -15.32 11.87
N GLN A 9 -4.79 -16.62 11.74
CA GLN A 9 -4.15 -17.63 12.58
C GLN A 9 -2.63 -17.67 12.38
N ALA A 10 -2.15 -17.59 11.13
CA ALA A 10 -0.72 -17.69 10.84
C ALA A 10 0.08 -16.45 11.26
N LEU A 11 -0.52 -15.26 11.18
CA LEU A 11 0.16 -13.98 11.44
C LEU A 11 -0.19 -13.37 12.81
N GLY A 12 -1.24 -13.83 13.47
CA GLY A 12 -1.72 -13.26 14.72
C GLY A 12 -2.24 -11.82 14.57
N VAL A 13 -2.82 -11.50 13.40
CA VAL A 13 -3.36 -10.18 13.07
C VAL A 13 -4.85 -10.28 12.75
N ASP A 14 -5.61 -9.25 13.07
CA ASP A 14 -7.04 -9.18 12.73
C ASP A 14 -7.23 -8.80 11.24
N VAL A 15 -8.19 -9.43 10.56
CA VAL A 15 -8.59 -9.11 9.18
C VAL A 15 -9.95 -8.42 9.16
N TYR A 16 -9.99 -7.26 8.52
CA TYR A 16 -11.21 -6.46 8.37
C TYR A 16 -11.66 -6.38 6.90
N PHE A 17 -12.97 -6.35 6.69
CA PHE A 17 -13.59 -6.19 5.37
C PHE A 17 -14.36 -4.87 5.28
N CYS A 18 -14.42 -4.31 4.08
CA CYS A 18 -15.28 -3.16 3.78
C CYS A 18 -16.61 -3.62 3.19
N ASP A 19 -17.66 -2.84 3.43
CA ASP A 19 -18.97 -3.05 2.85
C ASP A 19 -18.91 -2.91 1.32
N PRO A 20 -19.69 -3.73 0.57
CA PRO A 20 -19.82 -3.57 -0.87
C PRO A 20 -20.22 -2.14 -1.25
N HIS A 21 -19.69 -1.64 -2.37
CA HIS A 21 -19.97 -0.29 -2.89
C HIS A 21 -19.65 0.87 -1.94
N SER A 22 -18.81 0.64 -0.92
CA SER A 22 -18.41 1.65 0.08
C SER A 22 -16.93 2.05 -0.04
N PRO A 23 -16.51 2.72 -1.13
CA PRO A 23 -15.11 3.08 -1.35
C PRO A 23 -14.54 4.01 -0.27
N TRP A 24 -15.38 4.77 0.43
CA TRP A 24 -14.97 5.65 1.54
C TRP A 24 -14.48 4.92 2.79
N GLN A 25 -14.71 3.60 2.92
CA GLN A 25 -14.13 2.78 4.00
C GLN A 25 -12.68 2.35 3.71
N ARG A 26 -12.18 2.63 2.49
CA ARG A 26 -10.82 2.33 2.05
C ARG A 26 -10.16 3.52 1.33
N PRO A 27 -10.25 4.74 1.89
CA PRO A 27 -9.87 5.96 1.18
C PRO A 27 -8.36 5.99 0.87
N THR A 28 -7.54 5.48 1.79
CA THR A 28 -6.08 5.40 1.61
C THR A 28 -5.69 4.42 0.50
N ASN A 29 -6.39 3.29 0.37
CA ASN A 29 -6.14 2.32 -0.69
C ASN A 29 -6.47 2.92 -2.06
N GLU A 30 -7.59 3.63 -2.17
CA GLU A 30 -7.97 4.29 -3.42
C GLU A 30 -7.00 5.40 -3.82
N HIS A 31 -6.54 6.20 -2.85
CA HIS A 31 -5.51 7.21 -3.10
C HIS A 31 -4.20 6.58 -3.59
N THR A 32 -3.70 5.53 -2.93
CA THR A 32 -2.47 4.83 -3.33
C THR A 32 -2.61 4.14 -4.69
N ASN A 33 -3.76 3.54 -4.99
CA ASN A 33 -4.04 2.98 -6.32
C ASN A 33 -4.03 4.06 -7.41
N GLY A 34 -4.47 5.27 -7.10
CA GLY A 34 -4.35 6.42 -8.01
C GLY A 34 -2.90 6.76 -8.34
N LEU A 35 -1.99 6.67 -7.37
CA LEU A 35 -0.55 6.88 -7.58
C LEU A 35 0.05 5.76 -8.43
N LEU A 36 -0.23 4.49 -8.12
CA LEU A 36 0.23 3.32 -8.89
C LEU A 36 -0.12 3.44 -10.38
N ARG A 37 -1.29 3.99 -10.69
CA ARG A 37 -1.77 4.18 -12.08
C ARG A 37 -0.92 5.13 -12.92
N ARG A 38 -0.01 5.91 -12.32
CA ARG A 38 0.99 6.70 -13.07
C ARG A 38 2.03 5.83 -13.77
N TRP A 39 2.35 4.65 -13.22
CA TRP A 39 3.32 3.71 -13.78
C TRP A 39 2.68 2.46 -14.39
N LEU A 40 1.52 2.05 -13.86
CA LEU A 40 0.74 0.90 -14.31
C LEU A 40 -0.68 1.38 -14.66
N PRO A 41 -0.89 1.98 -15.86
CA PRO A 41 -2.19 2.41 -16.31
C PRO A 41 -3.24 1.30 -16.19
N LYS A 42 -4.52 1.68 -16.13
CA LYS A 42 -5.61 0.72 -16.07
C LYS A 42 -5.48 -0.31 -17.20
N SER A 43 -5.73 -1.58 -16.88
CA SER A 43 -5.59 -2.72 -17.80
C SER A 43 -4.15 -3.07 -18.21
N THR A 44 -3.13 -2.54 -17.53
CA THR A 44 -1.74 -3.04 -17.67
C THR A 44 -1.66 -4.46 -17.13
N ASP A 45 -1.05 -5.37 -17.90
CA ASP A 45 -0.67 -6.69 -17.40
C ASP A 45 0.35 -6.52 -16.27
N LEU A 46 0.02 -7.02 -15.07
CA LEU A 46 0.86 -6.88 -13.87
C LEU A 46 2.08 -7.80 -13.90
N ASN A 47 2.21 -8.69 -14.88
CA ASN A 47 3.43 -9.46 -15.13
C ASN A 47 4.56 -8.61 -15.77
N VAL A 48 4.82 -7.44 -15.18
CA VAL A 48 5.83 -6.48 -15.68
C VAL A 48 7.27 -6.81 -15.24
N GLY A 49 7.44 -7.89 -14.48
CA GLY A 49 8.72 -8.32 -13.91
C GLY A 49 9.07 -7.66 -12.58
N HIS A 50 9.75 -8.42 -11.71
CA HIS A 50 10.11 -8.02 -10.35
C HIS A 50 10.98 -6.75 -10.30
N VAL A 51 11.92 -6.58 -11.26
CA VAL A 51 12.77 -5.38 -11.33
C VAL A 51 11.95 -4.12 -11.52
N ARG A 52 10.97 -4.15 -12.43
CA ARG A 52 10.11 -2.99 -12.69
C ARG A 52 9.19 -2.70 -11.50
N LEU A 53 8.69 -3.73 -10.83
CA LEU A 53 7.89 -3.55 -9.61
C LEU A 53 8.71 -2.92 -8.48
N ALA A 54 9.96 -3.35 -8.27
CA ALA A 54 10.85 -2.78 -7.26
C ALA A 54 11.13 -1.29 -7.51
N VAL A 55 11.33 -0.88 -8.76
CA VAL A 55 11.49 0.54 -9.11
C VAL A 55 10.23 1.34 -8.82
N ILE A 56 9.04 0.79 -9.10
CA ILE A 56 7.77 1.48 -8.81
C ILE A 56 7.55 1.60 -7.30
N GLU A 57 7.85 0.54 -6.55
CA GLU A 57 7.78 0.51 -5.09
C GLU A 57 8.70 1.57 -4.48
N ASP A 58 9.97 1.61 -4.90
CA ASP A 58 10.95 2.57 -4.41
C ASP A 58 10.50 4.01 -4.67
N ASN A 59 10.02 4.31 -5.88
CA ASN A 59 9.46 5.61 -6.20
C ASN A 59 8.25 5.97 -5.32
N LEU A 60 7.35 5.02 -5.04
CA LEU A 60 6.18 5.28 -4.20
C LEU A 60 6.52 5.52 -2.74
N ASN A 61 7.54 4.84 -2.24
CA ASN A 61 7.97 4.89 -0.84
C ASN A 61 8.89 6.09 -0.56
N THR A 62 9.66 6.55 -1.54
CA THR A 62 10.56 7.70 -1.41
C THR A 62 9.92 9.03 -1.84
N MET A 63 8.80 8.99 -2.58
CA MET A 63 8.12 10.22 -3.02
C MET A 63 7.56 11.03 -1.84
N PRO A 64 7.94 12.31 -1.69
CA PRO A 64 7.36 13.25 -0.74
C PRO A 64 5.84 13.37 -0.87
N ARG A 65 5.11 13.35 0.24
CA ARG A 65 3.64 13.56 0.23
C ARG A 65 3.26 14.74 1.09
N LYS A 66 2.39 15.60 0.57
CA LYS A 66 1.81 16.72 1.33
C LYS A 66 1.15 16.28 2.65
N LEU A 67 0.53 15.09 2.66
CA LEU A 67 -0.06 14.51 3.87
C LEU A 67 0.97 14.26 4.98
N HIS A 68 2.20 13.94 4.60
CA HIS A 68 3.34 13.67 5.48
C HIS A 68 4.22 14.91 5.67
N HIS A 69 3.65 16.13 5.60
CA HIS A 69 4.43 17.37 5.68
C HIS A 69 5.57 17.48 4.65
N TRP A 70 5.43 16.81 3.51
CA TRP A 70 6.44 16.66 2.46
C TRP A 70 7.61 15.71 2.80
N ASP A 71 7.48 14.91 3.84
CA ASP A 71 8.31 13.73 4.03
C ASP A 71 7.82 12.55 3.18
N SER A 72 8.70 11.55 3.05
CA SER A 72 8.41 10.31 2.33
C SER A 72 7.78 9.28 3.28
N PRO A 73 6.88 8.40 2.78
CA PRO A 73 6.38 7.28 3.56
C PRO A 73 7.49 6.43 4.19
N HIS A 74 8.60 6.26 3.48
CA HIS A 74 9.77 5.53 3.99
C HIS A 74 10.37 6.22 5.22
N SER A 75 10.59 7.53 5.16
CA SER A 75 11.13 8.33 6.27
C SER A 75 10.22 8.27 7.50
N ASP A 76 8.92 8.51 7.31
CA ASP A 76 7.92 8.48 8.38
C ASP A 76 7.86 7.09 9.02
N TYR A 77 7.83 6.03 8.21
CA TYR A 77 7.79 4.66 8.71
C TYR A 77 9.05 4.30 9.49
N ALA A 78 10.24 4.70 9.00
CA ALA A 78 11.49 4.49 9.72
C ALA A 78 11.49 5.23 11.07
N ALA A 79 10.99 6.46 11.11
CA ALA A 79 10.88 7.23 12.36
C ALA A 79 9.89 6.62 13.36
N LEU A 80 8.76 6.07 12.90
CA LEU A 80 7.80 5.40 13.77
C LEU A 80 8.36 4.10 14.34
N THR A 81 9.05 3.31 13.51
CA THR A 81 9.59 2.01 13.93
C THR A 81 10.86 2.11 14.77
N CYS A 82 11.68 3.16 14.61
CA CYS A 82 12.85 3.37 15.45
C CYS A 82 12.49 3.79 16.88
N ASN A 83 11.34 4.45 17.08
CA ASN A 83 10.86 4.92 18.38
C ASN A 83 10.07 3.85 19.17
N HIS A 84 9.79 2.70 18.56
CA HIS A 84 9.06 1.57 19.16
C HIS A 84 9.95 0.36 19.46
N ARG A 85 11.28 0.55 19.57
CA ARG A 85 12.21 -0.45 20.08
C ARG A 85 12.62 -0.17 21.51
#